data_AF-A0A528BEX3-F1
#
_entry.id   AF-A0A528BEX3-F1
#
_cell.length_a   1.000
_cell.length_b   1.000
_cell.length_c   1.000
_cell.angle_alpha   90.00
_cell.angle_beta   90.00
_cell.angle_gamma   90.00
#
_symmetry.space_group_name_H-M   'P 1'
#
loop_
_entity.id
_entity.type
_entity.pdbx_description
1 polymer ?
#
loop_
_entity_poly.entity_id
_entity_poly.type
_entity_poly.pdbx_seq_one_letter_code
_entity_poly.pdbx_strand_id
1 'polypeptide(L)'
;DAEDVMSISGDPDMAAMMPRSRPFPQPPHRMSTPDRMMKAAQPDQHFVVPTARARVPTAQRSSCCANLRCGLCPVDAKFTANNGLMHVFEHPDVSVCLGAEVRRLDHVGGSVRSVTFVHDGKEYSVSGDLFILGANAIQSPAIMLRSGLSGEFVGRGLHESYGWNFEAYLDGVDNFDGSTITTGLNFGLYDGSHRSQHAAALVYFENRWQHGMRPEKG
;
A
#
# COMPACT_ATOMS: atom_id res chain seq x y z
N ASP A 1 11.74 2.90 12.41
CA ASP A 1 10.32 3.29 12.23
C ASP A 1 9.70 2.56 11.05
N ALA A 2 8.41 2.77 10.71
CA ALA A 2 7.55 1.90 9.87
C ALA A 2 8.23 1.05 8.77
N GLU A 3 9.18 1.62 8.03
CA GLU A 3 9.94 0.90 7.02
C GLU A 3 10.71 -0.33 7.56
N ASP A 4 11.21 -0.29 8.81
CA ASP A 4 11.89 -1.43 9.46
C ASP A 4 10.91 -2.56 9.74
N VAL A 5 9.74 -2.20 10.32
CA VAL A 5 8.64 -3.12 10.63
C VAL A 5 8.20 -3.85 9.35
N MET A 6 8.08 -3.09 8.26
CA MET A 6 7.71 -3.62 6.95
C MET A 6 8.89 -4.22 6.16
N SER A 7 10.12 -4.06 6.68
CA SER A 7 11.40 -4.36 6.02
C SER A 7 11.40 -3.91 4.55
N ILE A 8 11.26 -2.60 4.31
CA ILE A 8 11.14 -2.03 2.97
C ILE A 8 12.43 -2.25 2.17
N SER A 9 12.29 -2.83 0.99
CA SER A 9 13.32 -2.91 -0.04
C SER A 9 13.32 -1.64 -0.85
N GLY A 10 14.46 -0.98 -1.01
CA GLY A 10 14.56 0.25 -1.78
C GLY A 10 15.98 0.58 -2.22
N ASP A 11 16.09 1.39 -3.26
CA ASP A 11 17.37 1.83 -3.82
C ASP A 11 17.78 3.16 -3.15
N PRO A 12 19.04 3.32 -2.68
CA PRO A 12 19.54 4.60 -2.18
C PRO A 12 19.33 5.76 -3.14
N ASP A 13 19.32 5.51 -4.45
CA ASP A 13 19.11 6.51 -5.50
C ASP A 13 17.75 7.22 -5.39
N MET A 14 16.75 6.58 -4.78
CA MET A 14 15.45 7.19 -4.48
C MET A 14 15.58 8.45 -3.61
N ALA A 15 16.69 8.63 -2.88
CA ALA A 15 16.96 9.83 -2.08
C ALA A 15 17.01 11.12 -2.91
N ALA A 16 17.28 11.03 -4.22
CA ALA A 16 17.24 12.17 -5.14
C ALA A 16 15.82 12.76 -5.29
N MET A 17 14.78 11.94 -5.14
CA MET A 17 13.38 12.34 -5.30
C MET A 17 12.64 12.39 -3.96
N MET A 18 12.97 11.50 -3.02
CA MET A 18 12.40 11.47 -1.67
C MET A 18 13.54 11.48 -0.65
N PRO A 19 13.94 12.65 -0.11
CA PRO A 19 15.04 12.76 0.85
C PRO A 19 14.90 11.80 2.04
N ARG A 20 16.01 11.20 2.47
CA ARG A 20 16.02 10.15 3.50
C ARG A 20 16.99 10.47 4.63
N SER A 21 16.57 10.21 5.86
CA SER A 21 17.41 10.35 7.06
C SER A 21 18.30 9.13 7.31
N ARG A 22 17.98 7.97 6.71
CA ARG A 22 18.74 6.73 6.81
C ARG A 22 18.49 5.80 5.61
N PRO A 23 19.36 4.80 5.38
CA PRO A 23 19.19 3.81 4.32
C PRO A 23 17.91 2.98 4.43
N PHE A 24 17.50 2.35 3.33
CA PHE A 24 16.43 1.35 3.35
C PHE A 24 16.87 0.09 4.14
N PRO A 25 15.95 -0.58 4.84
CA PRO A 25 16.24 -1.82 5.58
C PRO A 25 16.64 -3.01 4.72
N GLN A 26 16.27 -3.01 3.44
CA GLN A 26 16.51 -4.11 2.50
C GLN A 26 17.07 -3.55 1.18
N PRO A 27 17.90 -4.33 0.45
CA PRO A 27 18.41 -3.93 -0.85
C PRO A 27 17.29 -3.83 -1.90
N PRO A 28 17.50 -3.09 -3.00
CA PRO A 28 16.46 -2.89 -4.02
C PRO A 28 16.10 -4.17 -4.78
N HIS A 29 14.88 -4.20 -5.28
CA HIS A 29 14.49 -5.14 -6.32
C HIS A 29 15.22 -4.84 -7.63
N ARG A 30 15.52 -5.90 -8.40
CA ARG A 30 16.04 -5.77 -9.77
C ARG A 30 14.94 -5.23 -10.68
N MET A 31 15.28 -4.18 -11.42
CA MET A 31 14.49 -3.65 -12.54
C MET A 31 14.30 -4.70 -13.65
N SER A 32 13.13 -4.70 -14.28
CA SER A 32 12.89 -5.36 -15.57
C SER A 32 13.61 -4.62 -16.71
N THR A 33 13.68 -5.22 -17.89
CA THR A 33 14.33 -4.61 -19.06
C THR A 33 13.73 -3.24 -19.43
N PRO A 34 12.40 -3.05 -19.49
CA PRO A 34 11.83 -1.73 -19.78
C PRO A 34 12.16 -0.69 -18.71
N ASP A 35 12.18 -1.09 -17.43
CA ASP A 35 12.58 -0.22 -16.33
C ASP A 35 14.06 0.21 -16.44
N ARG A 36 14.96 -0.71 -16.85
CA ARG A 36 16.38 -0.36 -17.10
C ARG A 36 16.54 0.57 -18.31
N MET A 37 15.80 0.34 -19.39
CA MET A 37 15.79 1.22 -20.56
C MET A 37 15.30 2.62 -20.19
N MET A 38 14.21 2.71 -19.42
CA MET A 38 13.68 3.99 -18.95
C MET A 38 14.65 4.69 -17.99
N LYS A 39 15.31 3.96 -17.08
CA LYS A 39 16.36 4.51 -16.21
C LYS A 39 17.53 5.09 -17.01
N ALA A 40 17.97 4.40 -18.06
CA ALA A 40 19.05 4.89 -18.91
C ALA A 40 18.65 6.16 -19.68
N ALA A 41 17.39 6.24 -20.13
CA ALA A 41 16.87 7.40 -20.86
C ALA A 41 16.52 8.59 -19.95
N GLN A 42 16.05 8.33 -18.73
CA GLN A 42 15.58 9.33 -17.77
C GLN A 42 16.16 9.08 -16.37
N PRO A 43 17.48 9.24 -16.20
CA PRO A 43 18.17 8.87 -14.97
C PRO A 43 17.68 9.64 -13.74
N ASP A 44 17.25 10.89 -13.89
CA ASP A 44 16.81 11.71 -12.74
C ASP A 44 15.31 11.61 -12.46
N GLN A 45 14.57 10.81 -13.23
CA GLN A 45 13.11 10.69 -13.12
C GLN A 45 12.63 9.26 -12.89
N HIS A 46 13.41 8.26 -13.30
CA HIS A 46 13.05 6.86 -13.13
C HIS A 46 13.84 6.21 -12.00
N PHE A 47 13.17 5.55 -11.06
CA PHE A 47 13.81 4.97 -9.87
C PHE A 47 13.25 3.58 -9.58
N VAL A 48 14.05 2.73 -8.92
CA VAL A 48 13.53 1.46 -8.40
C VAL A 48 12.47 1.75 -7.36
N VAL A 49 11.30 1.11 -7.48
CA VAL A 49 10.21 1.33 -6.53
C VAL A 49 10.56 0.79 -5.13
N PRO A 50 10.44 1.60 -4.06
CA PRO A 50 10.52 1.10 -2.70
C PRO A 50 9.28 0.27 -2.35
N THR A 51 9.45 -0.94 -1.80
CA THR A 51 8.33 -1.84 -1.56
C THR A 51 8.47 -2.66 -0.29
N ALA A 52 7.35 -3.01 0.33
CA ALA A 52 7.30 -3.92 1.46
C ALA A 52 7.42 -5.41 1.06
N ARG A 53 8.14 -5.70 -0.01
CA ARG A 53 8.43 -7.06 -0.50
C ARG A 53 9.87 -7.34 -0.19
N ALA A 54 10.13 -8.40 0.57
CA ALA A 54 11.48 -8.73 1.02
C ALA A 54 12.35 -9.13 -0.19
N ARG A 55 13.46 -8.43 -0.41
CA ARG A 55 14.41 -8.77 -1.48
C ARG A 55 15.37 -9.88 -1.07
N VAL A 56 15.74 -9.92 0.20
CA VAL A 56 16.40 -11.07 0.81
C VAL A 56 15.53 -11.59 1.96
N PRO A 57 15.69 -12.84 2.41
CA PRO A 57 14.92 -13.34 3.54
C PRO A 57 15.12 -12.47 4.78
N THR A 58 14.04 -12.23 5.52
CA THR A 58 14.11 -11.68 6.88
C THR A 58 14.01 -12.82 7.90
N ALA A 59 13.99 -12.51 9.19
CA ALA A 59 13.80 -13.53 10.23
C ALA A 59 12.40 -14.18 10.19
N GLN A 60 11.39 -13.52 9.60
CA GLN A 60 9.99 -13.99 9.59
C GLN A 60 9.41 -14.19 8.19
N ARG A 61 10.06 -13.69 7.13
CA ARG A 61 9.52 -13.69 5.76
C ARG A 61 10.55 -14.15 4.75
N SER A 62 10.11 -14.93 3.76
CA SER A 62 10.99 -15.38 2.67
C SER A 62 11.30 -14.26 1.70
N SER A 63 12.36 -14.43 0.90
CA SER A 63 12.62 -13.57 -0.26
C SER A 63 11.46 -13.63 -1.26
N CYS A 64 11.18 -12.51 -1.92
CA CYS A 64 10.24 -12.47 -3.04
C CYS A 64 10.69 -13.44 -4.14
N CYS A 65 9.80 -14.35 -4.52
CA CYS A 65 10.02 -15.31 -5.60
C CYS A 65 9.54 -14.80 -6.97
N ALA A 66 9.24 -13.51 -7.09
CA ALA A 66 8.74 -12.89 -8.32
C ALA A 66 7.57 -13.64 -8.97
N ASN A 67 6.65 -14.20 -8.18
CA ASN A 67 5.44 -14.89 -8.69
C ASN A 67 4.38 -13.94 -9.27
N LEU A 68 4.57 -12.62 -9.11
CA LEU A 68 3.72 -11.57 -9.70
C LEU A 68 2.24 -11.58 -9.24
N ARG A 69 1.95 -12.27 -8.13
CA ARG A 69 0.63 -12.32 -7.45
C ARG A 69 0.77 -11.84 -6.01
N CYS A 70 0.89 -10.53 -5.87
CA CYS A 70 1.15 -9.88 -4.58
C CYS A 70 -0.06 -9.85 -3.61
N GLY A 71 -1.29 -10.11 -4.10
CA GLY A 71 -2.50 -10.16 -3.25
C GLY A 71 -2.60 -11.44 -2.41
N LEU A 72 -1.98 -12.52 -2.88
CA LEU A 72 -1.92 -13.82 -2.21
C LEU A 72 -0.50 -14.36 -2.38
N CYS A 73 0.45 -13.79 -1.61
CA CYS A 73 1.85 -14.15 -1.74
C CYS A 73 2.06 -15.57 -1.18
N PRO A 74 2.50 -16.55 -1.99
CA PRO A 74 2.63 -17.94 -1.56
C PRO A 74 3.81 -18.21 -0.60
N VAL A 75 4.69 -17.23 -0.41
CA VAL A 75 5.92 -17.37 0.38
C VAL A 75 6.04 -16.29 1.47
N ASP A 76 4.96 -15.55 1.73
CA ASP A 76 4.91 -14.45 2.72
C ASP A 76 5.98 -13.36 2.55
N ALA A 77 6.52 -13.17 1.33
CA ALA A 77 7.54 -12.17 1.08
C ALA A 77 7.01 -10.73 1.19
N LYS A 78 5.76 -10.48 0.79
CA LYS A 78 5.11 -9.17 0.94
C LYS A 78 4.61 -9.04 2.38
N PHE A 79 4.96 -7.94 3.02
CA PHE A 79 4.46 -7.61 4.35
C PHE A 79 2.93 -7.51 4.32
N THR A 80 2.32 -8.09 5.34
CA THR A 80 0.93 -7.90 5.75
C THR A 80 0.89 -7.77 7.27
N ALA A 81 -0.20 -7.23 7.83
CA ALA A 81 -0.38 -7.26 9.28
C ALA A 81 -0.35 -8.69 9.82
N ASN A 82 -0.84 -9.67 9.05
CA ASN A 82 -0.89 -11.07 9.47
C ASN A 82 0.50 -11.72 9.58
N ASN A 83 1.44 -11.38 8.70
CA ASN A 83 2.78 -11.98 8.73
C ASN A 83 3.84 -11.11 9.41
N GLY A 84 3.53 -9.85 9.70
CA GLY A 84 4.47 -8.91 10.33
C GLY A 84 4.07 -8.42 11.72
N LEU A 85 2.78 -8.49 12.09
CA LEU A 85 2.25 -7.88 13.31
C LEU A 85 1.37 -8.82 14.14
N MET A 86 1.32 -10.13 13.84
CA MET A 86 0.44 -11.05 14.57
C MET A 86 0.74 -11.09 16.08
N HIS A 87 2.01 -10.98 16.46
CA HIS A 87 2.45 -10.91 17.86
C HIS A 87 1.77 -9.80 18.67
N VAL A 88 1.31 -8.71 18.03
CA VAL A 88 0.56 -7.64 18.69
C VAL A 88 -0.83 -8.14 19.09
N PHE A 89 -1.48 -8.92 18.23
CA PHE A 89 -2.80 -9.50 18.48
C PHE A 89 -2.76 -10.69 19.43
N GLU A 90 -1.61 -11.34 19.57
CA GLU A 90 -1.38 -12.48 20.48
C GLU A 90 -0.93 -12.07 21.89
N HIS A 91 -0.69 -10.77 22.12
CA HIS A 91 -0.25 -10.28 23.41
C HIS A 91 -1.34 -10.54 24.48
N PRO A 92 -0.99 -11.00 25.70
CA PRO A 92 -1.98 -11.39 26.72
C PRO A 92 -2.93 -10.26 27.14
N ASP A 93 -2.49 -9.00 27.02
CA ASP A 93 -3.28 -7.82 27.34
C ASP A 93 -4.14 -7.32 26.16
N VAL A 94 -4.12 -8.02 25.01
CA VAL A 94 -4.88 -7.66 23.81
C VAL A 94 -6.00 -8.67 23.59
N SER A 95 -7.23 -8.18 23.56
CA SER A 95 -8.41 -8.97 23.18
C SER A 95 -8.84 -8.62 21.76
N VAL A 96 -9.00 -9.62 20.89
CA VAL A 96 -9.51 -9.44 19.53
C VAL A 96 -10.91 -10.04 19.40
N CYS A 97 -11.89 -9.21 19.08
CA CYS A 97 -13.27 -9.63 18.82
C CYS A 97 -13.54 -9.60 17.30
N LEU A 98 -13.35 -10.74 16.64
CA LEU A 98 -13.64 -10.89 15.21
C LEU A 98 -15.15 -10.93 14.96
N GLY A 99 -15.57 -10.52 13.76
CA GLY A 99 -16.99 -10.48 13.41
C GLY A 99 -17.79 -9.47 14.25
N ALA A 100 -17.12 -8.44 14.79
CA ALA A 100 -17.72 -7.35 15.55
C ALA A 100 -17.80 -6.09 14.68
N GLU A 101 -18.97 -5.80 14.13
CA GLU A 101 -19.18 -4.61 13.30
C GLU A 101 -19.56 -3.41 14.18
N VAL A 102 -18.65 -2.45 14.32
CA VAL A 102 -18.92 -1.19 15.03
C VAL A 102 -19.95 -0.36 14.27
N ARG A 103 -21.06 -0.02 14.94
CA ARG A 103 -22.18 0.73 14.36
C ARG A 103 -22.24 2.18 14.81
N ARG A 104 -21.98 2.45 16.11
CA ARG A 104 -22.12 3.78 16.72
C ARG A 104 -21.05 4.04 17.79
N LEU A 105 -20.66 5.30 17.91
CA LEU A 105 -19.85 5.85 18.97
C LEU A 105 -20.73 6.77 19.81
N ASP A 106 -20.94 6.46 21.08
CA ASP A 106 -21.68 7.35 21.98
C ASP A 106 -20.71 8.35 22.61
N HIS A 107 -21.08 9.63 22.61
CA HIS A 107 -20.21 10.69 23.07
C HIS A 107 -20.95 11.73 23.92
N VAL A 108 -20.24 12.33 24.87
CA VAL A 108 -20.74 13.40 25.75
C VAL A 108 -19.64 14.46 25.88
N GLY A 109 -20.01 15.73 25.70
CA GLY A 109 -19.04 16.84 25.81
C GLY A 109 -17.85 16.73 24.86
N GLY A 110 -18.07 16.18 23.66
CA GLY A 110 -17.02 15.97 22.65
C GLY A 110 -16.10 14.78 22.89
N SER A 111 -16.33 13.97 23.94
CA SER A 111 -15.55 12.76 24.22
C SER A 111 -16.38 11.50 24.03
N VAL A 112 -15.85 10.50 23.32
CA VAL A 112 -16.46 9.17 23.19
C VAL A 112 -16.42 8.45 24.55
N ARG A 113 -17.52 7.80 24.92
CA ARG A 113 -17.69 7.09 26.20
C ARG A 113 -17.97 5.60 26.01
N SER A 114 -18.64 5.23 24.92
CA SER A 114 -18.91 3.85 24.57
C SER A 114 -18.99 3.63 23.06
N VAL A 115 -18.84 2.37 22.67
CA VAL A 115 -18.99 1.88 21.31
C VAL A 115 -20.11 0.85 21.30
N THR A 116 -21.05 1.01 20.38
CA THR A 116 -22.07 0.02 20.06
C THR A 116 -21.66 -0.75 18.82
N PHE A 117 -21.67 -2.08 18.91
CA PHE A 117 -21.29 -2.98 17.83
C PHE A 117 -22.23 -4.18 17.73
N VAL A 118 -22.28 -4.79 16.55
CA VAL A 118 -23.04 -6.01 16.31
C VAL A 118 -22.09 -7.20 16.22
N HIS A 119 -22.40 -8.27 16.93
CA HIS A 119 -21.68 -9.53 16.88
C HIS A 119 -22.69 -10.69 16.90
N ASP A 120 -22.59 -11.62 15.95
CA ASP A 120 -23.54 -12.73 15.77
C ASP A 120 -25.02 -12.29 15.77
N GLY A 121 -25.29 -11.16 15.10
CA GLY A 121 -26.64 -10.59 14.97
C GLY A 121 -27.21 -9.93 16.23
N LYS A 122 -26.43 -9.85 17.31
CA LYS A 122 -26.81 -9.16 18.55
C LYS A 122 -26.04 -7.87 18.73
N GLU A 123 -26.68 -6.87 19.31
CA GLU A 123 -26.06 -5.59 19.64
C GLU A 123 -25.42 -5.65 21.04
N TYR A 124 -24.22 -5.12 21.14
CA TYR A 124 -23.44 -5.00 22.38
C TYR A 124 -22.92 -3.57 22.52
N SER A 125 -22.63 -3.18 23.76
CA SER A 125 -21.99 -1.90 24.07
C SER A 125 -20.78 -2.12 24.99
N VAL A 126 -19.70 -1.39 24.74
CA VAL A 126 -18.47 -1.42 25.54
C VAL A 126 -18.02 0.01 25.86
N SER A 127 -17.51 0.23 27.06
CA SER A 127 -16.93 1.51 27.50
C SER A 127 -15.42 1.37 27.75
N GLY A 128 -14.70 2.48 27.73
CA GLY A 128 -13.25 2.51 27.91
C GLY A 128 -12.72 3.93 28.02
N ASP A 129 -11.43 4.06 28.34
CA ASP A 129 -10.78 5.35 28.59
C ASP A 129 -10.30 6.04 27.30
N LEU A 130 -10.00 5.25 26.26
CA LEU A 130 -9.52 5.74 24.96
C LEU A 130 -10.17 4.94 23.82
N PHE A 131 -10.55 5.66 22.77
CA PHE A 131 -11.11 5.09 21.56
C PHE A 131 -10.28 5.50 20.35
N ILE A 132 -9.86 4.52 19.54
CA ILE A 132 -9.11 4.73 18.30
C ILE A 132 -9.96 4.18 17.15
N LEU A 133 -10.30 5.04 16.19
CA LEU A 133 -11.07 4.66 15.00
C LEU A 133 -10.12 4.37 13.83
N GLY A 134 -9.94 3.09 13.51
CA GLY A 134 -9.02 2.61 12.48
C GLY A 134 -9.66 1.64 11.49
N ALA A 135 -10.85 1.94 10.96
CA ALA A 135 -11.52 1.08 9.98
C ALA A 135 -10.89 1.25 8.58
N ASN A 136 -11.44 2.14 7.75
CA ASN A 136 -10.82 2.57 6.50
C ASN A 136 -11.38 3.95 6.08
N ALA A 137 -10.96 4.49 4.94
CA ALA A 137 -11.38 5.81 4.46
C ALA A 137 -12.89 5.95 4.19
N ILE A 138 -13.62 4.83 4.07
CA ILE A 138 -15.07 4.80 3.83
C ILE A 138 -15.83 4.51 5.13
N GLN A 139 -15.43 3.47 5.86
CA GLN A 139 -16.16 3.01 7.03
C GLN A 139 -15.96 3.90 8.25
N SER A 140 -14.79 4.53 8.40
CA SER A 140 -14.54 5.46 9.49
C SER A 140 -15.49 6.66 9.45
N PRO A 141 -15.60 7.44 8.35
CA PRO A 141 -16.57 8.53 8.29
C PRO A 141 -18.02 8.03 8.35
N ALA A 142 -18.33 6.85 7.80
CA ALA A 142 -19.68 6.29 7.92
C ALA A 142 -20.08 6.02 9.38
N ILE A 143 -19.17 5.47 10.20
CA ILE A 143 -19.37 5.30 11.64
C ILE A 143 -19.56 6.66 12.31
N MET A 144 -18.68 7.63 12.02
CA MET A 144 -18.76 8.97 12.61
C MET A 144 -20.10 9.66 12.30
N LEU A 145 -20.54 9.65 11.05
CA LEU A 145 -21.82 10.23 10.62
C LEU A 145 -23.02 9.57 11.28
N ARG A 146 -23.06 8.22 11.36
CA ARG A 146 -24.11 7.49 12.10
C ARG A 146 -24.12 7.79 13.60
N SER A 147 -22.97 8.21 14.13
CA SER A 147 -22.78 8.53 15.55
C SER A 147 -23.12 9.98 15.90
N GLY A 148 -23.50 10.81 14.92
CA GLY A 148 -23.69 12.25 15.12
C GLY A 148 -22.39 13.02 15.33
N LEU A 149 -21.23 12.35 15.24
CA LEU A 149 -19.89 12.96 15.25
C LEU A 149 -19.61 13.57 13.87
N SER A 150 -20.30 14.66 13.60
CA SER A 150 -20.24 15.39 12.34
C SER A 150 -19.41 16.67 12.47
N GLY A 151 -18.83 17.09 11.35
CA GLY A 151 -18.08 18.32 11.19
C GLY A 151 -17.95 18.59 9.71
N GLU A 152 -17.52 19.80 9.34
CA GLU A 152 -17.47 20.26 7.94
C GLU A 152 -16.81 19.23 7.00
N PHE A 153 -15.75 18.56 7.46
CA PHE A 153 -14.93 17.66 6.65
C PHE A 153 -15.25 16.17 6.82
N VAL A 154 -16.14 15.77 7.75
CA VAL A 154 -16.43 14.35 7.98
C VAL A 154 -17.12 13.77 6.74
N GLY A 155 -16.50 12.76 6.12
CA GLY A 155 -16.99 12.14 4.88
C GLY A 155 -16.75 12.95 3.61
N ARG A 156 -16.00 14.07 3.68
CA ARG A 156 -15.60 14.87 2.51
C ARG A 156 -14.13 14.68 2.17
N GLY A 157 -13.74 15.13 0.98
CA GLY A 157 -12.35 15.04 0.52
C GLY A 157 -11.90 13.62 0.17
N LEU A 158 -12.85 12.72 -0.14
CA LEU A 158 -12.51 11.39 -0.63
C LEU A 158 -11.66 11.52 -1.90
N HIS A 159 -10.47 10.96 -1.84
CA HIS A 159 -9.51 10.99 -2.93
C HIS A 159 -9.05 9.56 -3.23
N GLU A 160 -8.97 9.24 -4.51
CA GLU A 160 -8.46 7.98 -5.03
C GLU A 160 -7.56 8.30 -6.23
N SER A 161 -6.55 7.46 -6.45
CA SER A 161 -5.71 7.55 -7.64
C SER A 161 -6.38 6.79 -8.78
N TYR A 162 -6.77 7.52 -9.83
CA TYR A 162 -7.28 6.91 -11.04
C TYR A 162 -6.11 6.56 -11.98
N GLY A 163 -6.10 5.34 -12.50
CA GLY A 163 -5.05 4.83 -13.39
C GLY A 163 -5.57 4.48 -14.77
N TRP A 164 -4.71 4.63 -15.77
CA TRP A 164 -4.91 4.09 -17.11
C TRP A 164 -3.81 3.09 -17.42
N ASN A 165 -4.18 1.97 -18.04
CA ASN A 165 -3.24 0.97 -18.50
C ASN A 165 -3.12 1.05 -20.02
N PHE A 166 -1.88 1.02 -20.50
CA PHE A 166 -1.56 0.97 -21.92
C PHE A 166 -0.67 -0.24 -22.16
N GLU A 167 -0.83 -0.88 -23.31
CA GLU A 167 0.01 -1.99 -23.75
C GLU A 167 0.71 -1.58 -25.04
N ALA A 168 2.02 -1.83 -25.10
CA ALA A 168 2.85 -1.53 -26.26
C ALA A 168 3.70 -2.75 -26.59
N TYR A 169 3.77 -3.09 -27.88
CA TYR A 169 4.62 -4.14 -28.40
C TYR A 169 5.91 -3.50 -28.90
N LEU A 170 7.03 -3.91 -28.32
CA LEU A 170 8.34 -3.39 -28.61
C LEU A 170 9.21 -4.51 -29.16
N ASP A 171 9.70 -4.33 -30.39
CA ASP A 171 10.56 -5.32 -31.02
C ASP A 171 11.85 -5.53 -30.20
N GLY A 172 12.15 -6.79 -29.89
CA GLY A 172 13.33 -7.20 -29.14
C GLY A 172 13.36 -6.84 -27.64
N VAL A 173 12.22 -6.48 -27.02
CA VAL A 173 12.17 -6.12 -25.59
C VAL A 173 11.36 -7.14 -24.78
N ASP A 174 12.04 -7.84 -23.87
CA ASP A 174 11.40 -8.71 -22.87
C ASP A 174 10.90 -7.91 -21.65
N ASN A 175 9.79 -8.31 -21.02
CA ASN A 175 9.18 -7.58 -19.88
C ASN A 175 8.82 -8.48 -18.68
N PHE A 176 9.56 -9.59 -18.48
CA PHE A 176 9.29 -10.55 -17.39
C PHE A 176 10.54 -10.93 -16.58
N ASP A 177 11.59 -10.12 -16.65
CA ASP A 177 12.88 -10.37 -16.00
C ASP A 177 13.08 -9.56 -14.71
N GLY A 178 12.07 -8.77 -14.31
CA GLY A 178 12.06 -8.03 -13.05
C GLY A 178 11.87 -8.94 -11.83
N SER A 179 12.43 -8.55 -10.68
CA SER A 179 12.34 -9.39 -9.46
C SER A 179 11.05 -9.19 -8.63
N THR A 180 10.08 -8.43 -9.15
CA THR A 180 8.78 -8.21 -8.51
C THR A 180 7.75 -7.63 -9.50
N ILE A 181 6.49 -7.41 -9.09
CA ILE A 181 5.37 -7.06 -10.01
C ILE A 181 5.54 -5.73 -10.75
N THR A 182 6.18 -4.77 -10.10
CA THR A 182 6.42 -3.40 -10.56
C THR A 182 7.80 -3.09 -10.05
N THR A 183 8.74 -2.76 -10.92
CA THR A 183 10.15 -2.69 -10.53
C THR A 183 10.72 -1.27 -10.56
N GLY A 184 10.12 -0.36 -11.31
CA GLY A 184 10.41 1.06 -11.25
C GLY A 184 9.17 1.95 -11.19
N LEU A 185 9.40 3.21 -10.81
CA LEU A 185 8.47 4.32 -10.91
C LEU A 185 9.15 5.46 -11.65
N ASN A 186 8.43 6.08 -12.58
CA ASN A 186 8.82 7.30 -13.25
C ASN A 186 8.06 8.49 -12.65
N PHE A 187 8.81 9.50 -12.24
CA PHE A 187 8.34 10.72 -11.60
C PHE A 187 8.27 11.92 -12.55
N GLY A 188 8.46 11.73 -13.85
CA GLY A 188 8.45 12.83 -14.84
C GLY A 188 7.14 13.63 -14.89
N LEU A 189 6.03 13.06 -14.41
CA LEU A 189 4.72 13.73 -14.30
C LEU A 189 4.27 13.93 -12.85
N TYR A 190 5.12 13.61 -11.88
CA TYR A 190 4.80 13.66 -10.45
C TYR A 190 4.63 15.09 -9.96
N ASP A 191 5.49 16.00 -10.42
CA ASP A 191 5.42 17.42 -10.11
C ASP A 191 5.86 18.28 -11.29
N GLY A 192 5.42 19.54 -11.33
CA GLY A 192 5.72 20.45 -12.43
C GLY A 192 4.65 21.51 -12.68
N SER A 193 4.95 22.46 -13.56
CA SER A 193 4.04 23.58 -13.88
C SER A 193 2.69 23.11 -14.46
N HIS A 194 2.64 21.92 -15.05
CA HIS A 194 1.42 21.29 -15.56
C HIS A 194 0.38 21.08 -14.46
N ARG A 195 0.78 20.99 -13.18
CA ARG A 195 -0.14 20.77 -12.06
C ARG A 195 -1.13 21.91 -11.80
N SER A 196 -0.90 23.07 -12.42
CA SER A 196 -1.89 24.15 -12.45
C SER A 196 -3.10 23.87 -13.34
N GLN A 197 -2.98 22.89 -14.27
CA GLN A 197 -4.01 22.57 -15.27
C GLN A 197 -4.40 21.09 -15.28
N HIS A 198 -3.51 20.19 -14.86
CA HIS A 198 -3.68 18.74 -14.90
C HIS A 198 -3.27 18.08 -13.57
N ALA A 199 -3.80 16.89 -13.29
CA ALA A 199 -3.35 16.12 -12.12
C ALA A 199 -1.91 15.62 -12.31
N ALA A 200 -1.22 15.38 -11.20
CA ALA A 200 0.04 14.64 -11.19
C ALA A 200 -0.19 13.17 -11.59
N ALA A 201 0.83 12.53 -12.15
CA ALA A 201 0.81 11.12 -12.49
C ALA A 201 2.13 10.45 -12.16
N LEU A 202 2.06 9.15 -11.86
CA LEU A 202 3.22 8.26 -11.81
C LEU A 202 3.09 7.26 -12.95
N VAL A 203 4.16 7.08 -13.71
CA VAL A 203 4.21 6.06 -14.76
C VAL A 203 5.03 4.89 -14.25
N TYR A 204 4.56 3.68 -14.46
CA TYR A 204 5.28 2.47 -14.07
C TYR A 204 4.99 1.35 -15.06
N PHE A 205 5.91 0.38 -15.11
CA PHE A 205 5.75 -0.80 -15.94
C PHE A 205 5.34 -1.99 -15.09
N GLU A 206 4.44 -2.79 -15.62
CA GLU A 206 4.00 -4.04 -15.01
C GLU A 206 4.82 -5.19 -15.58
N ASN A 207 5.51 -5.89 -14.69
CA ASN A 207 6.33 -7.06 -14.98
C ASN A 207 5.44 -8.32 -14.94
N ARG A 208 4.19 -8.24 -15.43
CA ARG A 208 3.18 -9.32 -15.40
C ARG A 208 2.17 -9.22 -16.53
N TRP A 209 1.56 -10.33 -16.89
CA TRP A 209 0.34 -10.33 -17.72
C TRP A 209 -0.86 -9.85 -16.89
N GLN A 210 -1.29 -8.61 -17.12
CA GLN A 210 -2.52 -8.09 -16.54
C GLN A 210 -3.77 -8.59 -17.27
N HIS A 211 -3.71 -8.74 -18.60
CA HIS A 211 -4.86 -9.05 -19.45
C HIS A 211 -4.86 -10.50 -19.99
N GLY A 212 -3.99 -11.36 -19.46
CA GLY A 212 -3.84 -12.75 -19.90
C GLY A 212 -2.90 -12.93 -21.10
N MET A 213 -2.79 -14.17 -21.58
CA MET A 213 -2.05 -14.46 -22.82
C MET A 213 -2.96 -14.20 -24.01
N ARG A 214 -2.48 -13.40 -24.98
CA ARG A 214 -3.18 -13.16 -26.23
C ARG A 214 -2.74 -14.17 -27.29
N PRO A 215 -3.64 -14.59 -28.20
CA PRO A 215 -3.29 -15.49 -29.30
C PRO A 215 -2.52 -14.78 -30.44
N GLU A 216 -2.58 -13.46 -30.50
CA GLU A 216 -1.86 -12.66 -31.49
C GLU A 216 -0.36 -12.61 -31.15
N LYS A 217 0.50 -12.74 -32.17
CA LYS A 217 1.92 -12.45 -31.99
C LYS A 217 2.12 -10.95 -31.87
N GLY A 218 2.78 -10.54 -30.79
CA GLY A 218 3.38 -9.22 -30.64
C GLY A 218 4.60 -9.02 -31.52
#